data_AF-A0A7V9RZR9-F1
#
_entry.id   AF-A0A7V9RZR9-F1
#
_cell.length_a   1.000
_cell.length_b   1.000
_cell.length_c   1.000
_cell.angle_alpha   90.00
_cell.angle_beta   90.00
_cell.angle_gamma   90.00
#
_symmetry.space_group_name_H-M   'P 1'
#
loop_
_entity.id
_entity.type
_entity.pdbx_description
1 polymer ?
#
loop_
_entity_poly.entity_id
_entity_poly.type
_entity_poly.pdbx_seq_one_letter_code
_entity_poly.pdbx_strand_id
1 'polypeptide(L)'
;MTTRPEGSFRAWLWVAVTGCLAVMFVLLTLTNVPGVTRWPGGDCCKTEFANNEWWLASFSLVVPIVLAARQSRLAGLAAAGVSAAAVWLIPVTIVNRYDDAGKGDGLEGLTYVYAGVQILCFLVCAIAGVRRR
;
A
#
# COMPACT_ATOMS: atom_id res chain seq x y z
N MET A 1 -32.53 4.53 -10.67
CA MET A 1 -31.90 4.04 -9.42
C MET A 1 -31.46 5.25 -8.61
N THR A 2 -32.25 5.65 -7.61
CA THR A 2 -31.90 6.74 -6.69
C THR A 2 -30.91 6.20 -5.66
N THR A 3 -29.63 6.58 -5.74
CA THR A 3 -28.67 6.30 -4.68
C THR A 3 -29.08 7.10 -3.45
N ARG A 4 -29.48 6.42 -2.35
CA ARG A 4 -29.70 7.11 -1.07
C ARG A 4 -28.43 7.90 -0.73
N PRO A 5 -28.54 9.21 -0.42
CA PRO A 5 -27.37 10.08 -0.19
C PRO A 5 -26.46 9.56 0.93
N GLU A 6 -27.04 8.89 1.92
CA GLU A 6 -26.32 8.24 3.03
C GLU A 6 -25.34 7.15 2.58
N GLY A 7 -25.67 6.39 1.52
CA GLY A 7 -24.80 5.35 0.98
C GLY A 7 -23.62 5.91 0.20
N SER A 8 -23.79 7.09 -0.41
CA SER A 8 -22.70 7.79 -1.10
C SER A 8 -21.70 8.36 -0.10
N PHE A 9 -22.20 9.06 0.93
CA PHE A 9 -21.35 9.67 1.97
C PHE A 9 -20.49 8.62 2.69
N ARG A 10 -21.09 7.50 3.12
CA ARG A 10 -20.38 6.41 3.80
C ARG A 10 -19.32 5.75 2.91
N ALA A 11 -19.55 5.67 1.60
CA ALA A 11 -18.57 5.08 0.68
C ALA A 11 -17.31 5.96 0.59
N TRP A 12 -17.49 7.27 0.49
CA TRP A 12 -16.39 8.23 0.43
C TRP A 12 -15.68 8.42 1.77
N LEU A 13 -16.37 8.23 2.90
CA LEU A 13 -15.72 8.15 4.20
C LEU A 13 -14.67 7.02 4.25
N TRP A 14 -15.00 5.85 3.70
CA TRP A 14 -14.03 4.76 3.61
C TRP A 14 -12.85 5.06 2.68
N VAL A 15 -13.08 5.82 1.60
CA VAL A 15 -11.97 6.32 0.76
C VAL A 15 -11.07 7.27 1.55
N ALA A 16 -11.64 8.19 2.33
CA ALA A 16 -10.85 9.09 3.18
C ALA A 16 -10.04 8.33 4.24
N VAL A 17 -10.64 7.34 4.92
CA VAL A 17 -9.93 6.44 5.86
C VAL A 17 -8.80 5.70 5.15
N THR A 18 -9.05 5.19 3.94
CA THR A 18 -8.02 4.54 3.11
C THR A 18 -6.87 5.50 2.82
N GLY A 19 -7.18 6.75 2.47
CA GLY A 19 -6.19 7.80 2.24
C GLY A 19 -5.34 8.10 3.47
N CYS A 20 -5.94 8.26 4.65
CA CYS A 20 -5.21 8.49 5.88
C CYS A 20 -4.26 7.33 6.22
N LEU A 21 -4.72 6.08 6.09
CA LEU A 21 -3.89 4.90 6.31
C LEU A 21 -2.76 4.82 5.28
N ALA A 22 -3.06 5.07 4.01
CA ALA A 22 -2.09 5.08 2.92
C ALA A 22 -0.99 6.13 3.16
N VAL A 23 -1.36 7.36 3.54
CA VAL A 23 -0.41 8.41 3.91
C VAL A 23 0.43 8.01 5.11
N MET A 24 -0.18 7.43 6.15
CA MET A 24 0.56 6.93 7.31
C MET A 24 1.58 5.86 6.89
N PHE A 25 1.22 4.93 6.03
CA PHE A 25 2.16 3.93 5.50
C PHE A 25 3.31 4.56 4.72
N VAL A 26 3.03 5.52 3.85
CA VAL A 26 4.07 6.23 3.09
C VAL A 26 4.99 6.99 4.04
N LEU A 27 4.45 7.72 5.02
CA LEU A 27 5.24 8.44 6.01
C LEU A 27 6.10 7.50 6.84
N LEU A 28 5.52 6.41 7.36
CA LEU A 28 6.26 5.39 8.10
C LEU A 28 7.37 4.78 7.25
N THR A 29 7.13 4.54 5.96
CA THR A 29 8.17 4.09 5.03
C THR A 29 9.25 5.16 4.87
N LEU A 30 8.88 6.43 4.67
CA LEU A 30 9.87 7.50 4.51
C LEU A 30 10.72 7.73 5.77
N THR A 31 10.15 7.54 6.96
CA THR A 31 10.83 7.72 8.26
C THR A 31 11.62 6.51 8.70
N ASN A 32 11.10 5.29 8.50
CA ASN A 32 11.71 4.02 8.91
C ASN A 32 12.42 3.32 7.75
N VAL A 33 12.67 4.00 6.64
CA VAL A 33 13.68 3.56 5.69
C VAL A 33 14.86 4.48 5.88
N PRO A 34 15.61 4.46 7.01
CA PRO A 34 16.92 5.07 7.01
C PRO A 34 17.69 4.34 5.91
N GLY A 35 18.07 5.06 4.86
CA GLY A 35 18.74 4.46 3.70
C GLY A 35 19.86 3.56 4.20
N VAL A 36 19.82 2.29 3.76
CA VAL A 36 20.67 1.16 4.18
C VAL A 36 21.76 1.61 5.14
N THR A 37 21.51 1.54 6.46
CA THR A 37 22.39 2.11 7.48
C THR A 37 23.85 1.91 7.09
N ARG A 38 24.57 3.03 6.90
CA ARG A 38 26.04 3.04 6.73
C ARG A 38 26.65 2.59 8.04
N TRP A 39 26.57 1.30 8.36
CA TRP A 39 27.26 0.76 9.51
C TRP A 39 28.63 0.26 9.06
N PRO A 40 29.75 0.85 9.51
CA PRO A 40 31.02 0.17 9.44
C PRO A 40 30.95 -1.00 10.42
N GLY A 41 30.60 -2.19 9.92
CA GLY A 41 30.52 -3.44 10.70
C GLY A 41 29.11 -3.93 11.08
N GLY A 42 28.04 -3.45 10.43
CA GLY A 42 26.66 -3.91 10.70
C GLY A 42 26.16 -4.94 9.70
N ASP A 43 25.34 -5.86 10.17
CA ASP A 43 24.75 -6.96 9.41
C ASP A 43 23.77 -6.44 8.35
N CYS A 44 24.09 -6.62 7.07
CA CYS A 44 23.22 -6.25 5.94
C CYS A 44 21.88 -7.02 5.95
N CYS A 45 21.80 -8.14 6.68
CA CYS A 45 20.56 -8.90 6.88
C CYS A 45 19.63 -8.29 7.94
N LYS A 46 20.07 -7.26 8.69
CA LYS A 46 19.24 -6.49 9.63
C LYS A 46 18.68 -5.21 9.01
N THR A 47 18.55 -5.17 7.69
CA THR A 47 17.79 -4.11 7.04
C THR A 47 16.32 -4.29 7.39
N GLU A 48 15.63 -3.18 7.68
CA GLU A 48 14.28 -3.15 8.27
C GLU A 48 13.21 -3.80 7.35
N PHE A 49 13.59 -4.10 6.11
CA PHE A 49 12.83 -4.82 5.08
C PHE A 49 12.79 -6.34 5.23
N ALA A 50 13.67 -6.92 6.05
CA ALA A 50 13.55 -8.30 6.49
C ALA A 50 12.42 -8.47 7.54
N ASN A 51 11.90 -7.38 8.11
CA ASN A 51 10.75 -7.47 8.99
C ASN A 51 9.45 -7.62 8.19
N ASN A 52 8.95 -8.85 8.15
CA ASN A 52 7.70 -9.23 7.49
C ASN A 52 6.48 -8.44 7.98
N GLU A 53 6.50 -7.91 9.20
CA GLU A 53 5.38 -7.16 9.79
C GLU A 53 5.07 -5.88 8.98
N TRP A 54 6.09 -5.20 8.45
CA TRP A 54 5.92 -4.01 7.61
C TRP A 54 5.16 -4.31 6.32
N TRP A 55 5.52 -5.41 5.68
CA TRP A 55 4.87 -5.88 4.46
C TRP A 55 3.45 -6.33 4.75
N LEU A 56 3.21 -7.03 5.86
CA LEU A 56 1.88 -7.47 6.26
C LEU A 56 0.95 -6.31 6.63
N ALA A 57 1.48 -5.23 7.21
CA ALA A 57 0.67 -4.10 7.67
C ALA A 57 -0.10 -3.42 6.52
N SER A 58 0.46 -3.38 5.32
CA SER A 58 -0.21 -2.81 4.13
C SER A 58 -1.47 -3.59 3.69
N PHE A 59 -1.65 -4.85 4.12
CA PHE A 59 -2.92 -5.58 3.93
C PHE A 59 -4.08 -4.99 4.73
N SER A 60 -3.83 -4.17 5.76
CA SER A 60 -4.88 -3.44 6.47
C SER A 60 -5.70 -2.52 5.55
N LEU A 61 -5.14 -2.09 4.41
CA LEU A 61 -5.81 -1.30 3.39
C LEU A 61 -6.94 -2.09 2.66
N VAL A 62 -6.90 -3.43 2.69
CA VAL A 62 -7.95 -4.26 2.07
C VAL A 62 -9.33 -3.99 2.67
N VAL A 63 -9.40 -3.83 4.00
CA VAL A 63 -10.67 -3.68 4.72
C VAL A 63 -11.45 -2.45 4.25
N PRO A 64 -10.90 -1.23 4.29
CA PRO A 64 -11.64 -0.04 3.84
C PRO A 64 -11.92 -0.07 2.33
N ILE A 65 -11.08 -0.69 1.49
CA ILE A 65 -11.37 -0.91 0.07
C ILE A 65 -12.65 -1.73 -0.12
N VAL A 66 -12.78 -2.87 0.55
CA VAL A 66 -13.96 -3.74 0.44
C VAL A 66 -15.20 -3.01 0.97
N LEU A 67 -15.07 -2.28 2.08
CA LEU A 67 -16.19 -1.53 2.66
C LEU A 67 -16.66 -0.39 1.76
N ALA A 68 -15.74 0.30 1.07
CA ALA A 68 -16.08 1.29 0.05
C ALA A 68 -16.77 0.62 -1.16
N ALA A 69 -16.21 -0.48 -1.67
CA ALA A 69 -16.71 -1.23 -2.82
C ALA A 69 -18.13 -1.78 -2.62
N ARG A 70 -18.45 -2.24 -1.41
CA ARG A 70 -19.79 -2.72 -1.04
C ARG A 70 -20.88 -1.67 -1.16
N GLN A 71 -20.51 -0.39 -1.12
CA GLN A 71 -21.43 0.74 -1.14
C GLN A 71 -21.44 1.44 -2.50
N SER A 72 -20.26 1.58 -3.12
CA SER A 72 -20.10 2.16 -4.44
C SER A 72 -18.88 1.56 -5.14
N ARG A 73 -19.08 1.07 -6.38
CA ARG A 73 -17.99 0.55 -7.22
C ARG A 73 -16.92 1.61 -7.46
N LEU A 74 -17.32 2.86 -7.71
CA LEU A 74 -16.38 3.96 -7.94
C LEU A 74 -15.56 4.26 -6.68
N ALA A 75 -16.19 4.25 -5.49
CA ALA A 75 -15.47 4.46 -4.24
C ALA A 75 -14.50 3.31 -3.94
N GLY A 76 -14.89 2.06 -4.20
CA GLY A 76 -14.01 0.90 -4.08
C GLY A 76 -12.78 0.99 -4.99
N LEU A 77 -12.98 1.35 -6.26
CA LEU A 77 -11.88 1.55 -7.21
C LEU A 77 -10.98 2.73 -6.82
N ALA A 78 -11.56 3.83 -6.34
CA ALA A 78 -10.79 4.97 -5.85
C ALA A 78 -9.92 4.59 -4.64
N ALA A 79 -10.49 3.88 -3.66
CA ALA A 79 -9.75 3.38 -2.50
C ALA A 79 -8.60 2.45 -2.95
N ALA A 80 -8.86 1.51 -3.86
CA ALA A 80 -7.83 0.62 -4.39
C ALA A 80 -6.73 1.38 -5.15
N GLY A 81 -7.08 2.41 -5.92
CA GLY A 81 -6.11 3.26 -6.61
C GLY A 81 -5.20 4.03 -5.65
N VAL A 82 -5.77 4.60 -4.58
CA VAL A 82 -5.01 5.29 -3.53
C VAL A 82 -4.06 4.32 -2.82
N SER A 83 -4.54 3.13 -2.46
CA SER A 83 -3.70 2.09 -1.83
C SER A 83 -2.61 1.58 -2.77
N ALA A 84 -2.92 1.41 -4.06
CA ALA A 84 -1.95 0.99 -5.06
C ALA A 84 -0.82 2.02 -5.21
N ALA A 85 -1.16 3.31 -5.28
CA ALA A 85 -0.16 4.37 -5.34
C ALA A 85 0.74 4.37 -4.10
N ALA A 86 0.17 4.24 -2.90
CA ALA A 86 0.94 4.20 -1.67
C ALA A 86 1.88 2.99 -1.58
N VAL A 87 1.38 1.79 -1.92
CA VAL A 87 2.19 0.58 -1.93
C VAL A 87 3.26 0.61 -3.03
N TRP A 88 3.01 1.29 -4.15
CA TRP A 88 4.01 1.45 -5.22
C TRP A 88 5.15 2.41 -4.84
N LEU A 89 4.88 3.42 -3.99
CA LEU A 89 5.93 4.33 -3.53
C LEU A 89 6.97 3.63 -2.64
N ILE A 90 6.60 2.54 -1.97
CA ILE A 90 7.49 1.76 -1.11
C ILE A 90 8.68 1.21 -1.92
N PRO A 91 8.51 0.32 -2.92
CA PRO A 91 9.63 -0.23 -3.69
C PRO A 91 10.43 0.86 -4.42
N VAL A 92 9.78 1.91 -4.92
CA VAL A 92 10.49 3.06 -5.53
C VAL A 92 11.45 3.71 -4.53
N THR A 93 10.99 3.97 -3.31
CA THR A 93 11.81 4.56 -2.26
C THR A 93 12.95 3.62 -1.85
N ILE A 94 12.67 2.32 -1.80
CA ILE A 94 13.66 1.29 -1.47
C ILE A 94 14.78 1.27 -2.50
N VAL A 95 14.43 1.00 -3.75
CA VAL A 95 15.39 0.82 -4.84
C VAL A 95 16.25 2.07 -4.98
N ASN A 96 15.63 3.26 -5.01
CA ASN A 96 16.38 4.52 -5.10
C ASN A 96 17.37 4.69 -3.93
N ARG A 97 16.99 4.33 -2.69
CA ARG A 97 17.90 4.46 -1.54
C ARG A 97 19.00 3.40 -1.52
N TYR A 98 18.77 2.21 -2.06
CA TYR A 98 19.80 1.18 -2.23
C TYR A 98 20.80 1.58 -3.32
N ASP A 99 20.30 2.12 -4.43
CA ASP A 99 21.09 2.67 -5.53
C ASP A 99 21.94 3.86 -5.06
N ASP A 100 21.34 4.83 -4.36
CA ASP A 100 22.05 6.00 -3.79
C ASP A 100 23.13 5.59 -2.77
N ALA A 101 22.93 4.46 -2.08
CA ALA A 101 23.89 3.92 -1.12
C ALA A 101 25.02 3.11 -1.78
N GLY A 102 24.94 2.85 -3.09
CA GLY A 102 25.88 1.98 -3.83
C GLY A 102 25.82 0.52 -3.37
N LYS A 103 24.67 0.10 -2.83
CA LYS A 103 24.44 -1.25 -2.28
C LYS A 103 23.41 -2.06 -3.07
N GLY A 104 22.93 -1.53 -4.21
CA GLY A 104 22.04 -2.23 -5.12
C GLY A 104 22.70 -3.51 -5.64
N ASP A 105 22.13 -4.67 -5.32
CA ASP A 105 22.55 -5.97 -5.86
C ASP A 105 21.58 -6.53 -6.91
N GLY A 106 20.47 -5.82 -7.15
CA GLY A 106 19.43 -6.13 -8.13
C GLY A 106 18.28 -6.94 -7.52
N LEU A 107 18.43 -7.50 -6.31
CA LEU A 107 17.35 -8.22 -5.64
C LEU A 107 16.28 -7.27 -5.10
N GLU A 108 16.57 -5.99 -4.95
CA GLU A 108 15.61 -4.95 -4.55
C GLU A 108 14.45 -4.85 -5.55
N GLY A 109 14.68 -5.22 -6.82
CA GLY A 109 13.65 -5.30 -7.84
C GLY A 109 12.50 -6.27 -7.49
N LEU A 110 12.75 -7.27 -6.63
CA LEU A 110 11.71 -8.19 -6.16
C LEU A 110 10.64 -7.47 -5.30
N THR A 111 10.96 -6.31 -4.72
CA THR A 111 9.98 -5.50 -3.99
C THR A 111 8.86 -4.98 -4.90
N TYR A 112 9.13 -4.78 -6.20
CA TYR A 112 8.09 -4.46 -7.19
C TYR A 112 7.14 -5.63 -7.44
N VAL A 113 7.63 -6.87 -7.38
CA VAL A 113 6.78 -8.07 -7.52
C VAL A 113 5.81 -8.16 -6.36
N TYR A 114 6.29 -7.94 -5.13
CA TYR A 114 5.44 -7.88 -3.94
C TYR A 114 4.36 -6.78 -4.08
N ALA A 115 4.77 -5.56 -4.44
CA ALA A 115 3.85 -4.45 -4.66
C ALA A 115 2.80 -4.78 -5.74
N GLY A 116 3.23 -5.42 -6.84
CA GLY A 116 2.35 -5.86 -7.92
C GLY A 116 1.29 -6.87 -7.46
N VAL A 117 1.69 -7.89 -6.70
CA VAL A 117 0.76 -8.87 -6.11
C VAL A 117 -0.26 -8.17 -5.21
N GLN A 118 0.20 -7.23 -4.40
CA GLN A 118 -0.68 -6.54 -3.47
C GLN A 118 -1.66 -5.57 -4.16
N ILE A 119 -1.21 -4.87 -5.20
CA ILE A 119 -2.07 -4.05 -6.07
C ILE A 119 -3.15 -4.91 -6.72
N LEU A 120 -2.79 -6.11 -7.20
CA LEU A 120 -3.76 -7.06 -7.74
C LEU A 120 -4.78 -7.48 -6.67
N CYS A 121 -4.35 -7.76 -5.45
CA CYS A 121 -5.25 -8.04 -4.33
C CYS A 121 -6.23 -6.89 -4.06
N PHE A 122 -5.76 -5.64 -4.08
CA PHE A 122 -6.61 -4.46 -3.91
C PHE A 122 -7.66 -4.34 -5.01
N LEU A 123 -7.27 -4.55 -6.27
CA LEU A 123 -8.20 -4.55 -7.40
C LEU A 123 -9.24 -5.67 -7.30
N VAL A 124 -8.81 -6.88 -6.95
CA VAL A 124 -9.73 -8.01 -6.73
C VAL A 124 -10.70 -7.68 -5.60
N CYS A 125 -10.24 -7.10 -4.50
CA CYS A 125 -11.09 -6.70 -3.39
C CYS A 125 -12.09 -5.60 -3.78
N ALA A 126 -11.67 -4.63 -4.59
CA ALA A 126 -12.54 -3.58 -5.10
C ALA A 126 -13.61 -4.13 -6.05
N ILE A 127 -13.29 -5.16 -6.85
CA ILE A 127 -14.23 -5.79 -7.78
C ILE A 127 -15.16 -6.77 -7.05
N ALA A 128 -14.60 -7.68 -6.25
CA ALA A 128 -15.35 -8.69 -5.51
C ALA A 128 -16.21 -8.10 -4.38
N GLY A 129 -15.78 -6.96 -3.82
CA GLY A 129 -16.54 -6.22 -2.82
C GLY A 129 -17.84 -5.61 -3.36
N VAL A 130 -17.99 -5.47 -4.68
CA VAL A 130 -19.24 -5.00 -5.29
C VAL A 130 -20.32 -6.04 -5.07
N ARG A 131 -21.34 -5.72 -4.28
CA ARG A 131 -22.54 -6.56 -4.16
C ARG A 131 -23.15 -6.75 -5.55
N ARG A 132 -23.20 -7.99 -6.04
CA ARG A 132 -24.10 -8.36 -7.14
C ARG A 132 -25.52 -8.11 -6.64
N ARG A 133 -26.20 -7.15 -7.26
CA ARG A 133 -27.63 -6.91 -7.03
C ARG A 133 -28.45 -7.99 -7.69
#